data_AF-A0A535SLA4-F1
#
_entry.id   AF-A0A535SLA4-F1
#
_cell.length_a   1.000
_cell.length_b   1.000
_cell.length_c   1.000
_cell.angle_alpha   90.00
_cell.angle_beta   90.00
_cell.angle_gamma   90.00
#
_symmetry.space_group_name_H-M   'P 1'
#
loop_
_entity.id
_entity.type
_entity.pdbx_description
1 polymer ?
#
loop_
_entity_poly.entity_id
_entity_poly.type
_entity_poly.pdbx_seq_one_letter_code
_entity_poly.pdbx_strand_id
1 'polypeptide(L)'
;MSDVRCFFVVRWLFSTSIIARERNRNNHVRLNVFFTPAEIIASGAEQDTIYIVIDLIRATTTLAVMFDQGAACVFAAGNVAQAREAAQKFPGRLLCGERNVKPLPGFDYGNSPVQFSQLDLSGREMILTTTNGTRAFYGCPEDAIRLAGCFYNARAVTSHALRLAQERKSNIALVCSGELGYFALDDSVCAGFLALELQRYSEEFPQET
;
A
#
# COMPACT_ATOMS: atom_id res chain seq x y z
N MET A 1 -19.04 10.63 -20.60
CA MET A 1 -17.77 10.78 -21.34
C MET A 1 -16.85 11.61 -20.47
N SER A 2 -15.83 11.12 -19.77
CA SER A 2 -15.08 9.85 -19.75
C SER A 2 -14.92 9.37 -18.28
N ASP A 3 -14.90 8.06 -18.10
CA ASP A 3 -14.85 7.32 -16.83
C ASP A 3 -13.69 7.77 -15.90
N VAL A 4 -13.99 8.06 -14.63
CA VAL A 4 -13.03 8.48 -13.59
C VAL A 4 -12.34 7.27 -12.92
N ARG A 5 -12.23 6.14 -13.63
CA ARG A 5 -11.66 4.88 -13.10
C ARG A 5 -10.13 4.87 -12.94
N CYS A 6 -9.46 6.01 -13.09
CA CYS A 6 -7.99 6.08 -13.02
C CYS A 6 -7.43 6.43 -11.64
N PHE A 7 -8.21 6.47 -10.56
CA PHE A 7 -7.70 6.75 -9.21
C PHE A 7 -7.79 5.52 -8.32
N PHE A 8 -6.68 5.15 -7.70
CA PHE A 8 -6.69 4.22 -6.58
C PHE A 8 -6.92 4.99 -5.29
N VAL A 9 -8.00 4.69 -4.58
CA VAL A 9 -8.29 5.30 -3.27
C VAL A 9 -7.68 4.42 -2.19
N VAL A 10 -6.60 4.90 -1.57
CA VAL A 10 -6.10 4.31 -0.33
C VAL A 10 -7.00 4.80 0.80
N ARG A 11 -7.67 3.88 1.49
CA ARG A 11 -8.41 4.15 2.73
C ARG A 11 -7.73 3.46 3.89
N TRP A 12 -7.61 4.17 5.01
CA TRP A 12 -7.20 3.57 6.26
C TRP A 12 -8.37 2.81 6.87
N LEU A 13 -8.17 1.54 7.18
CA LEU A 13 -9.17 0.68 7.81
C LEU A 13 -8.63 0.20 9.16
N PHE A 14 -8.89 0.95 10.24
CA PHE A 14 -8.84 0.39 11.60
C PHE A 14 -10.02 0.85 12.44
N SER A 15 -10.74 -0.14 12.96
CA SER A 15 -11.45 -0.10 14.24
C SER A 15 -10.77 -1.15 15.11
N THR A 16 -10.23 -0.76 16.26
CA THR A 16 -9.67 -1.71 17.23
C THR A 16 -10.78 -2.51 17.89
N SER A 17 -11.09 -3.66 17.32
CA SER A 17 -11.83 -4.73 18.01
C SER A 17 -11.05 -6.02 17.83
N ILE A 18 -10.38 -6.48 18.89
CA ILE A 18 -9.89 -7.85 18.99
C ILE A 18 -11.13 -8.72 19.20
N ILE A 19 -11.60 -9.36 18.14
CA ILE A 19 -12.56 -10.45 18.24
C ILE A 19 -11.87 -11.69 17.68
N ALA A 20 -11.64 -12.66 18.56
CA ALA A 20 -11.11 -13.96 18.20
C ALA A 20 -12.24 -14.95 17.87
N ARG A 21 -11.87 -15.91 17.02
CA ARG A 21 -12.46 -17.24 16.72
C ARG A 21 -13.46 -17.36 15.57
N GLU A 22 -12.95 -17.93 14.49
CA GLU A 22 -13.48 -19.18 13.90
C GLU A 22 -12.30 -20.10 13.55
N ARG A 23 -12.30 -21.33 14.10
CA ARG A 23 -11.31 -22.39 13.81
C ARG A 23 -11.80 -23.15 12.58
N ASN A 24 -11.04 -23.16 11.49
CA ASN A 24 -11.28 -24.06 10.36
C ASN A 24 -9.99 -24.62 9.74
N ARG A 25 -10.08 -25.90 9.34
CA ARG A 25 -9.00 -26.85 9.02
C ARG A 25 -8.15 -26.44 7.80
N ASN A 26 -6.83 -26.63 7.90
CA ASN A 26 -5.84 -26.73 6.80
C ASN A 26 -5.99 -25.76 5.62
N ASN A 27 -6.04 -24.44 5.85
CA ASN A 27 -5.84 -23.49 4.76
C ASN A 27 -4.41 -22.92 4.84
N HIS A 28 -3.51 -23.46 4.01
CA HIS A 28 -2.17 -22.91 3.87
C HIS A 28 -2.27 -21.62 3.04
N VAL A 29 -1.99 -20.46 3.66
CA VAL A 29 -1.88 -19.19 2.93
C VAL A 29 -0.54 -19.21 2.17
N ARG A 30 -0.59 -19.17 0.83
CA ARG A 30 0.64 -19.02 0.03
C ARG A 30 1.12 -17.58 0.14
N LEU A 31 2.41 -17.42 0.44
CA LEU A 31 3.10 -16.12 0.39
C LEU A 31 3.99 -16.07 -0.86
N ASN A 32 3.76 -15.09 -1.72
CA ASN A 32 4.66 -14.77 -2.82
C ASN A 32 5.36 -13.44 -2.54
N VAL A 33 6.59 -13.31 -3.03
CA VAL A 33 7.34 -12.05 -3.00
C VAL A 33 7.74 -11.72 -4.42
N PHE A 34 7.35 -10.53 -4.88
CA PHE A 34 7.72 -9.96 -6.16
C PHE A 34 8.66 -8.79 -5.93
N PHE A 35 9.83 -8.81 -6.54
CA PHE A 35 10.84 -7.76 -6.35
C PHE A 35 10.64 -6.57 -7.30
N THR A 36 9.76 -6.73 -8.29
CA THR A 36 9.32 -5.67 -9.18
C THR A 36 7.87 -5.85 -9.59
N PRO A 37 7.16 -4.77 -9.98
CA PRO A 37 5.79 -4.90 -10.50
C PRO A 37 5.70 -5.70 -11.81
N ALA A 38 6.79 -5.80 -12.57
CA ALA A 38 6.83 -6.57 -13.82
C ALA A 38 6.67 -8.08 -13.59
N GLU A 39 7.15 -8.59 -12.45
CA GLU A 39 7.03 -10.01 -12.09
C GLU A 39 5.58 -10.41 -11.83
N ILE A 40 4.76 -9.50 -11.28
CA ILE A 40 3.32 -9.74 -11.08
C ILE A 40 2.65 -10.02 -12.43
N ILE A 41 2.92 -9.17 -13.42
CA ILE A 41 2.33 -9.27 -14.76
C ILE A 41 2.78 -10.59 -15.42
N ALA A 42 4.07 -10.92 -15.32
CA ALA A 42 4.61 -12.14 -15.88
C ALA A 42 4.06 -13.41 -15.21
N SER A 43 3.75 -13.36 -13.91
CA SER A 43 3.26 -14.53 -13.16
C SER A 43 1.78 -14.86 -13.37
N GLY A 44 1.02 -13.95 -14.00
CA GLY A 44 -0.44 -14.12 -14.13
C GLY A 44 -1.16 -13.80 -12.82
N ALA A 45 -1.10 -12.53 -12.42
CA ALA A 45 -1.67 -11.99 -11.19
C ALA A 45 -3.08 -12.54 -10.85
N GLU A 46 -3.23 -13.07 -9.64
CA GLU A 46 -4.47 -13.67 -9.13
C GLU A 46 -5.38 -12.57 -8.52
N GLN A 47 -6.59 -12.38 -9.04
CA GLN A 47 -7.52 -11.34 -8.56
C GLN A 47 -7.89 -11.49 -7.08
N ASP A 48 -7.97 -12.73 -6.60
CA ASP A 48 -8.34 -13.04 -5.22
C ASP A 48 -7.17 -12.89 -4.24
N THR A 49 -5.96 -12.52 -4.68
CA THR A 49 -4.80 -12.34 -3.78
C THR A 49 -4.84 -10.99 -3.07
N ILE A 50 -4.41 -10.97 -1.80
CA ILE A 50 -4.17 -9.75 -1.04
C ILE A 50 -2.74 -9.25 -1.33
N TYR A 51 -2.63 -8.08 -1.92
CA TYR A 51 -1.34 -7.49 -2.30
C TYR A 51 -0.90 -6.46 -1.25
N ILE A 52 0.31 -6.61 -0.72
CA ILE A 52 0.98 -5.61 0.11
C ILE A 52 2.06 -4.95 -0.74
N VAL A 53 1.80 -3.72 -1.18
CA VAL A 53 2.73 -2.91 -1.97
C VAL A 53 3.73 -2.23 -1.05
N ILE A 54 4.99 -2.22 -1.45
CA ILE A 54 6.14 -1.70 -0.71
C ILE A 54 6.89 -0.73 -1.62
N ASP A 55 6.99 0.53 -1.20
CA ASP A 55 7.89 1.56 -1.72
C ASP A 55 8.44 2.24 -0.47
N LEU A 56 9.46 1.62 0.11
CA LEU A 56 9.91 1.95 1.46
C LEU A 56 10.43 3.39 1.48
N ILE A 57 11.24 3.77 0.48
CA ILE A 57 11.84 5.09 0.32
C ILE A 57 11.21 5.73 -0.93
N ARG A 58 10.05 6.38 -0.81
CA ARG A 58 9.37 6.82 0.43
C ARG A 58 7.85 6.69 0.37
N ALA A 59 7.26 6.14 -0.68
CA ALA A 59 5.83 6.32 -0.91
C ALA A 59 4.95 5.58 0.12
N THR A 60 5.20 4.31 0.42
CA THR A 60 4.36 3.57 1.38
C THR A 60 4.59 4.00 2.82
N THR A 61 5.83 4.38 3.17
CA THR A 61 6.13 5.03 4.46
C THR A 61 5.40 6.36 4.59
N THR A 62 5.38 7.18 3.53
CA THR A 62 4.66 8.46 3.51
C THR A 62 3.15 8.26 3.66
N LEU A 63 2.57 7.29 2.94
CA LEU A 63 1.16 6.93 3.09
C LEU A 63 0.83 6.53 4.53
N ALA A 64 1.64 5.66 5.13
CA ALA A 64 1.43 5.22 6.50
C ALA A 64 1.43 6.40 7.48
N VAL A 65 2.39 7.33 7.35
CA VAL A 65 2.44 8.54 8.17
C VAL A 65 1.26 9.48 7.90
N MET A 66 0.85 9.68 6.65
CA MET A 66 -0.31 10.52 6.35
C MET A 66 -1.58 10.03 7.07
N PHE A 67 -1.80 8.72 7.06
CA PHE A 67 -2.96 8.12 7.73
C PHE A 67 -2.84 8.18 9.26
N ASP A 68 -1.64 7.96 9.81
CA ASP A 68 -1.38 8.11 11.25
C ASP A 68 -1.67 9.55 11.74
N GLN A 69 -1.44 10.55 10.87
CA GLN A 69 -1.77 11.97 11.13
C GLN A 69 -3.23 12.34 10.82
N GLY A 70 -4.09 11.37 10.54
CA GLY A 70 -5.54 11.58 10.44
C GLY A 70 -6.08 11.85 9.03
N ALA A 71 -5.29 11.66 7.97
CA ALA A 71 -5.77 11.79 6.59
C ALA A 71 -6.98 10.86 6.35
N ALA A 72 -8.05 11.41 5.79
CA ALA A 72 -9.28 10.66 5.53
C ALA A 72 -9.13 9.69 4.35
N CYS A 73 -8.45 10.14 3.30
CA CYS A 73 -8.16 9.31 2.13
C CYS A 73 -6.97 9.87 1.33
N VAL A 74 -6.31 9.00 0.57
CA VAL A 74 -5.26 9.39 -0.38
C VAL A 74 -5.59 8.81 -1.75
N PHE A 75 -5.74 9.67 -2.75
CA PHE A 75 -5.92 9.29 -4.15
C PHE A 75 -4.55 9.17 -4.81
N ALA A 76 -4.12 7.93 -5.10
CA ALA A 76 -2.91 7.70 -5.86
C ALA A 76 -3.17 7.97 -7.35
N ALA A 77 -2.36 8.85 -7.94
CA ALA A 77 -2.41 9.20 -9.36
C ALA A 77 -1.17 8.64 -10.08
N GLY A 78 -1.40 8.00 -11.22
CA GLY A 78 -0.35 7.35 -12.02
C GLY A 78 0.66 8.32 -12.62
N ASN A 79 0.28 9.58 -12.84
CA ASN A 79 1.20 10.61 -13.32
C ASN A 79 0.82 12.04 -12.86
N VAL A 80 1.72 13.00 -13.12
CA VAL A 80 1.54 14.41 -12.73
C VAL A 80 0.31 15.04 -13.40
N ALA A 81 0.05 14.73 -14.67
CA ALA A 81 -1.10 15.29 -15.38
C ALA A 81 -2.41 14.83 -14.75
N GLN A 82 -2.54 13.53 -14.46
CA GLN A 82 -3.68 12.96 -13.74
C GLN A 82 -3.85 13.57 -12.35
N ALA A 83 -2.75 13.78 -11.61
CA ALA A 83 -2.81 14.39 -10.28
C ALA A 83 -3.33 15.84 -10.34
N ARG A 84 -2.85 16.63 -11.31
CA ARG A 84 -3.32 18.01 -11.52
C ARG A 84 -4.78 18.06 -11.97
N GLU A 85 -5.18 17.18 -12.87
CA GLU A 85 -6.56 17.05 -13.32
C GLU A 85 -7.49 16.68 -12.14
N ALA A 86 -7.05 15.75 -11.28
CA ALA A 86 -7.78 15.38 -10.07
C ALA A 86 -7.98 16.58 -9.13
N ALA A 87 -6.93 17.36 -8.91
CA ALA A 87 -6.99 18.53 -8.03
C ALA A 87 -7.95 19.61 -8.57
N GLN A 88 -8.02 19.76 -9.91
CA GLN A 88 -8.98 20.67 -10.55
C GLN A 88 -10.43 20.16 -10.41
N LYS A 89 -10.65 18.86 -10.59
CA LYS A 89 -11.98 18.23 -10.49
C LYS A 89 -12.50 18.16 -9.05
N PHE A 90 -11.60 18.04 -8.10
CA PHE A 90 -11.92 17.86 -6.68
C PHE A 90 -11.17 18.90 -5.83
N PRO A 91 -11.62 20.17 -5.86
CA PRO A 91 -10.96 21.24 -5.13
C PRO A 91 -10.99 21.01 -3.61
N GLY A 92 -9.97 21.50 -2.91
CA GLY A 92 -9.83 21.37 -1.44
C GLY A 92 -8.97 20.19 -0.99
N ARG A 93 -8.61 19.27 -1.89
CA ARG A 93 -7.66 18.18 -1.64
C ARG A 93 -6.22 18.68 -1.70
N LEU A 94 -5.36 18.19 -0.82
CA LEU A 94 -3.93 18.52 -0.83
C LEU A 94 -3.22 17.72 -1.92
N LEU A 95 -2.59 18.42 -2.87
CA LEU A 95 -1.86 17.85 -3.98
C LEU A 95 -0.40 17.61 -3.59
N CYS A 96 0.00 16.35 -3.49
CA CYS A 96 1.27 15.91 -2.95
C CYS A 96 2.03 15.03 -3.96
N GLY A 97 3.35 15.09 -3.94
CA GLY A 97 4.13 14.22 -4.81
C GLY A 97 5.54 14.69 -5.12
N GLU A 98 6.25 13.82 -5.82
CA GLU A 98 7.63 14.07 -6.23
C GLU A 98 7.90 13.55 -7.64
N ARG A 99 8.96 14.06 -8.27
CA ARG A 99 9.63 13.43 -9.41
C ARG A 99 11.13 13.50 -9.19
N ASN A 100 11.81 12.38 -9.33
CA ASN A 100 13.26 12.27 -9.06
C ASN A 100 13.60 12.84 -7.67
N VAL A 101 12.82 12.49 -6.66
CA VAL A 101 12.96 12.87 -5.24
C VAL A 101 12.66 14.35 -4.96
N LYS A 102 12.36 15.16 -5.99
CA LYS A 102 12.08 16.59 -5.87
C LYS A 102 10.58 16.89 -5.82
N PRO A 103 10.14 17.83 -4.98
CA PRO A 103 8.75 18.27 -4.97
C PRO A 103 8.38 18.93 -6.31
N LEU A 104 7.11 18.83 -6.68
CA LEU A 104 6.60 19.36 -7.94
C LEU A 104 6.14 20.83 -7.78
N PRO A 105 6.46 21.72 -8.73
CA PRO A 105 5.97 23.10 -8.67
C PRO A 105 4.44 23.18 -8.62
N GLY A 106 3.91 23.99 -7.70
CA GLY A 106 2.46 24.15 -7.50
C GLY A 106 1.78 22.94 -6.85
N PHE A 107 2.54 22.02 -6.25
CA PHE A 107 2.01 21.02 -5.31
C PHE A 107 2.13 21.59 -3.89
N ASP A 108 1.21 21.20 -3.01
CA ASP A 108 1.20 21.63 -1.61
C ASP A 108 2.38 21.02 -0.84
N TYR A 109 2.69 19.74 -1.11
CA TYR A 109 3.73 19.00 -0.42
C TYR A 109 4.51 18.05 -1.34
N GLY A 110 5.70 17.64 -0.86
CA GLY A 110 6.49 16.59 -1.49
C GLY A 110 6.01 15.18 -1.13
N ASN A 111 6.94 14.22 -1.13
CA ASN A 111 6.74 12.85 -0.65
C ASN A 111 7.68 12.54 0.54
N SER A 112 7.64 13.40 1.56
CA SER A 112 8.52 13.32 2.74
C SER A 112 7.73 12.90 3.98
N PRO A 113 7.96 11.70 4.55
CA PRO A 113 7.24 11.25 5.73
C PRO A 113 7.49 12.17 6.94
N VAL A 114 8.71 12.69 7.09
CA VAL A 114 9.06 13.64 8.16
C VAL A 114 8.27 14.95 8.06
N GLN A 115 7.98 15.40 6.83
CA GLN A 115 7.16 16.59 6.66
C GLN A 115 5.72 16.32 7.09
N PHE A 116 5.15 15.18 6.69
CA PHE A 116 3.77 14.84 7.04
C PHE A 116 3.61 14.54 8.53
N SER A 117 4.60 13.98 9.22
CA SER A 117 4.54 13.70 10.66
C SER A 117 4.45 14.96 11.54
N GLN A 118 4.56 16.15 10.95
CA GLN A 118 4.47 17.44 11.64
C GLN A 118 3.17 18.19 11.31
N LEU A 119 2.27 17.58 10.53
CA LEU A 119 1.02 18.19 10.08
C LEU A 119 -0.17 17.53 10.78
N ASP A 120 -1.21 18.32 11.05
CA ASP A 120 -2.53 17.77 11.35
C ASP A 120 -3.29 17.55 10.03
N LEU A 121 -3.52 16.28 9.69
CA LEU A 121 -4.23 15.88 8.48
C LEU A 121 -5.66 15.42 8.78
N SER A 122 -6.18 15.67 9.98
CA SER A 122 -7.50 15.24 10.42
C SER A 122 -8.60 15.61 9.41
N GLY A 123 -9.21 14.59 8.82
CA GLY A 123 -10.29 14.75 7.84
C GLY A 123 -9.84 15.26 6.47
N ARG A 124 -8.55 15.42 6.22
CA ARG A 124 -8.01 15.91 4.94
C ARG A 124 -8.00 14.79 3.91
N GLU A 125 -8.39 15.13 2.69
CA GLU A 125 -8.23 14.28 1.51
C GLU A 125 -7.00 14.72 0.72
N MET A 126 -6.22 13.75 0.22
CA MET A 126 -4.94 13.99 -0.43
C MET A 126 -4.94 13.40 -1.85
N ILE A 127 -4.19 13.99 -2.77
CA ILE A 127 -3.84 13.38 -4.06
C ILE A 127 -2.32 13.16 -4.05
N LEU A 128 -1.85 11.95 -4.29
CA LEU A 128 -0.43 11.60 -4.28
C LEU A 128 0.02 11.07 -5.63
N THR A 129 1.10 11.60 -6.18
CA THR A 129 1.81 10.98 -7.31
C THR A 129 3.31 10.89 -7.04
N THR A 130 3.88 9.71 -7.29
CA THR A 130 5.30 9.44 -7.10
C THR A 130 5.88 8.81 -8.36
N THR A 131 7.20 8.66 -8.40
CA THR A 131 7.92 8.08 -9.52
C THR A 131 7.67 6.58 -9.61
N ASN A 132 7.72 5.87 -8.48
CA ASN A 132 7.65 4.41 -8.41
C ASN A 132 6.35 3.91 -7.75
N GLY A 133 6.08 4.33 -6.52
CA GLY A 133 5.05 3.72 -5.67
C GLY A 133 3.64 3.69 -6.25
N THR A 134 3.18 4.75 -6.92
CA THR A 134 1.83 4.70 -7.54
C THR A 134 1.77 3.65 -8.63
N ARG A 135 2.83 3.45 -9.41
CA ARG A 135 2.89 2.43 -10.47
C ARG A 135 2.77 1.01 -9.91
N ALA A 136 3.34 0.73 -8.75
CA ALA A 136 3.25 -0.60 -8.14
C ALA A 136 1.79 -0.94 -7.74
N PHE A 137 1.03 0.04 -7.26
CA PHE A 137 -0.43 -0.13 -7.02
C PHE A 137 -1.22 -0.40 -8.31
N TYR A 138 -0.83 0.20 -9.44
CA TYR A 138 -1.45 -0.07 -10.75
C TYR A 138 -0.97 -1.38 -11.40
N GLY A 139 0.17 -1.94 -10.98
CA GLY A 139 0.65 -3.23 -11.45
C GLY A 139 -0.10 -4.42 -10.86
N CYS A 140 -0.78 -4.22 -9.73
CA CYS A 140 -1.68 -5.20 -9.13
C CYS A 140 -3.05 -5.20 -9.83
N PRO A 141 -3.81 -6.32 -9.83
CA PRO A 141 -5.15 -6.37 -10.41
C PRO A 141 -6.08 -5.28 -9.86
N GLU A 142 -6.93 -4.73 -10.71
CA GLU A 142 -7.79 -3.57 -10.38
C GLU A 142 -8.74 -3.88 -9.21
N ASP A 143 -9.36 -5.06 -9.21
CA ASP A 143 -10.33 -5.47 -8.19
C ASP A 143 -9.70 -6.16 -6.97
N ALA A 144 -8.37 -6.34 -6.97
CA ALA A 144 -7.67 -6.96 -5.84
C ALA A 144 -7.55 -6.00 -4.65
N ILE A 145 -7.49 -6.58 -3.45
CA ILE A 145 -7.18 -5.82 -2.24
C ILE A 145 -5.70 -5.46 -2.26
N ARG A 146 -5.41 -4.17 -2.15
CA ARG A 146 -4.07 -3.59 -2.21
C ARG A 146 -3.83 -2.77 -0.96
N LEU A 147 -2.82 -3.14 -0.19
CA LEU A 147 -2.41 -2.52 1.07
C LEU A 147 -1.06 -1.84 0.89
N ALA A 148 -0.84 -0.71 1.56
CA ALA A 148 0.48 -0.08 1.65
C ALA A 148 1.23 -0.65 2.86
N GLY A 149 2.37 -1.31 2.62
CA GLY A 149 3.23 -1.87 3.66
C GLY A 149 4.59 -1.18 3.73
N CYS A 150 5.07 -0.99 4.95
CA CYS A 150 6.41 -0.51 5.27
C CYS A 150 6.79 -0.95 6.68
N PHE A 151 8.02 -0.63 7.14
CA PHE A 151 8.42 -0.91 8.53
C PHE A 151 7.52 -0.22 9.55
N TYR A 152 7.09 1.02 9.27
CA TYR A 152 6.33 1.86 10.21
C TYR A 152 4.96 1.26 10.59
N ASN A 153 4.30 0.57 9.66
CA ASN A 153 2.99 -0.06 9.88
C ASN A 153 3.02 -1.58 9.80
N ALA A 154 4.20 -2.21 9.90
CA ALA A 154 4.40 -3.64 9.62
C ALA A 154 3.42 -4.55 10.36
N ARG A 155 3.34 -4.41 11.69
CA ARG A 155 2.42 -5.21 12.52
C ARG A 155 0.96 -5.05 12.11
N ALA A 156 0.56 -3.82 11.80
CA ALA A 156 -0.82 -3.49 11.44
C ALA A 156 -1.18 -4.06 10.06
N VAL A 157 -0.30 -3.89 9.07
CA VAL A 157 -0.57 -4.36 7.70
C VAL A 157 -0.53 -5.88 7.60
N THR A 158 0.41 -6.56 8.29
CA THR A 158 0.52 -8.03 8.23
C THR A 158 -0.62 -8.73 8.95
N SER A 159 -0.99 -8.27 10.14
CA SER A 159 -2.15 -8.81 10.88
C SER A 159 -3.46 -8.59 10.12
N HIS A 160 -3.64 -7.42 9.48
CA HIS A 160 -4.81 -7.15 8.66
C HIS A 160 -4.85 -8.02 7.40
N ALA A 161 -3.73 -8.16 6.69
CA ALA A 161 -3.61 -8.99 5.50
C ALA A 161 -3.92 -10.46 5.80
N LEU A 162 -3.41 -11.00 6.92
CA LEU A 162 -3.71 -12.37 7.34
C LEU A 162 -5.18 -12.59 7.63
N ARG A 163 -5.83 -11.65 8.33
CA ARG A 163 -7.27 -11.72 8.58
C ARG A 163 -8.07 -11.77 7.29
N LEU A 164 -7.76 -10.86 6.35
CA LEU A 164 -8.40 -10.83 5.04
C LEU A 164 -8.16 -12.11 4.25
N ALA A 165 -6.92 -12.62 4.27
CA ALA A 165 -6.55 -13.86 3.60
C ALA A 165 -7.35 -15.06 4.15
N GLN A 166 -7.53 -15.14 5.47
CA GLN A 166 -8.33 -16.18 6.12
C GLN A 166 -9.82 -16.05 5.80
N GLU A 167 -10.39 -14.85 5.93
CA GLU A 167 -11.81 -14.56 5.66
C GLU A 167 -12.19 -14.88 4.21
N ARG A 168 -11.29 -14.60 3.26
CA ARG A 168 -11.55 -14.75 1.82
C ARG A 168 -10.99 -16.04 1.20
N LYS A 169 -10.27 -16.84 1.99
CA LYS A 169 -9.51 -18.02 1.51
C LYS A 169 -8.52 -17.64 0.39
N SER A 170 -7.83 -16.52 0.60
CA SER A 170 -6.94 -15.88 -0.36
C SER A 170 -5.47 -16.07 -0.01
N ASN A 171 -4.60 -15.89 -1.01
CA ASN A 171 -3.15 -15.82 -0.83
C ASN A 171 -2.70 -14.39 -0.49
N ILE A 172 -1.44 -14.25 -0.08
CA ILE A 172 -0.80 -12.94 0.14
C ILE A 172 0.39 -12.79 -0.83
N ALA A 173 0.54 -11.60 -1.40
CA ALA A 173 1.69 -11.22 -2.20
C ALA A 173 2.34 -9.95 -1.64
N LEU A 174 3.65 -9.98 -1.40
CA LEU A 174 4.45 -8.79 -1.15
C LEU A 174 4.98 -8.27 -2.48
N VAL A 175 4.84 -6.98 -2.73
CA VAL A 175 5.17 -6.35 -4.01
C VAL A 175 6.12 -5.19 -3.78
N CYS A 176 7.38 -5.38 -4.10
CA CYS A 176 8.35 -4.30 -4.14
C CYS A 176 8.08 -3.42 -5.37
N SER A 177 8.14 -2.10 -5.18
CA SER A 177 7.94 -1.14 -6.27
C SER A 177 9.15 -1.08 -7.18
N GLY A 178 10.33 -1.37 -6.63
CA GLY A 178 11.59 -1.29 -7.34
C GLY A 178 11.98 0.16 -7.63
N GLU A 179 13.17 0.32 -8.21
CA GLU A 179 13.67 1.62 -8.65
C GLU A 179 13.93 1.57 -10.16
N LEU A 180 13.22 2.41 -10.93
CA LEU A 180 13.33 2.45 -12.40
C LEU A 180 13.12 1.08 -13.08
N GLY A 181 12.34 0.20 -12.45
CA GLY A 181 12.08 -1.16 -12.93
C GLY A 181 13.11 -2.21 -12.51
N TYR A 182 14.08 -1.85 -11.69
CA TYR A 182 15.09 -2.75 -11.14
C TYR A 182 14.78 -3.10 -9.68
N PHE A 183 15.42 -4.17 -9.21
CA PHE A 183 15.45 -4.58 -7.81
C PHE A 183 15.85 -3.42 -6.89
N ALA A 184 15.06 -3.17 -5.86
CA ALA A 184 15.35 -2.19 -4.81
C ALA A 184 15.64 -2.90 -3.49
N LEU A 185 16.84 -2.68 -2.95
CA LEU A 185 17.32 -3.39 -1.76
C LEU A 185 16.47 -3.05 -0.53
N ASP A 186 16.12 -1.78 -0.38
CA ASP A 186 15.32 -1.25 0.72
C ASP A 186 13.90 -1.83 0.74
N ASP A 187 13.23 -1.89 -0.43
CA ASP A 187 11.95 -2.59 -0.58
C ASP A 187 12.08 -4.07 -0.22
N SER A 188 13.14 -4.73 -0.70
CA SER A 188 13.35 -6.17 -0.51
C SER A 188 13.62 -6.55 0.94
N VAL A 189 14.41 -5.74 1.66
CA VAL A 189 14.62 -5.92 3.09
C VAL A 189 13.31 -5.71 3.85
N CYS A 190 12.50 -4.72 3.46
CA CYS A 190 11.17 -4.53 4.03
C CYS A 190 10.25 -5.72 3.75
N ALA A 191 10.25 -6.26 2.53
CA ALA A 191 9.48 -7.45 2.18
C ALA A 191 9.88 -8.67 3.04
N GLY A 192 11.19 -8.91 3.21
CA GLY A 192 11.68 -9.96 4.10
C GLY A 192 11.21 -9.78 5.54
N PHE A 193 11.23 -8.55 6.06
CA PHE A 193 10.72 -8.24 7.39
C PHE A 193 9.21 -8.48 7.52
N LEU A 194 8.41 -8.03 6.55
CA LEU A 194 6.96 -8.27 6.55
C LEU A 194 6.65 -9.77 6.43
N ALA A 195 7.43 -10.54 5.67
CA ALA A 195 7.31 -11.99 5.57
C ALA A 195 7.57 -12.67 6.92
N LEU A 196 8.62 -12.25 7.64
CA LEU A 196 8.88 -12.74 9.00
C LEU A 196 7.75 -12.40 9.96
N GLU A 197 7.22 -11.17 9.92
CA GLU A 197 6.07 -10.78 10.74
C GLU A 197 4.81 -11.60 10.41
N LEU A 198 4.55 -11.89 9.13
CA LEU A 198 3.46 -12.79 8.72
C LEU A 198 3.67 -14.21 9.27
N GLN A 199 4.89 -14.73 9.24
CA GLN A 199 5.22 -16.04 9.78
C GLN A 199 5.01 -16.10 11.30
N ARG A 200 5.43 -15.06 12.04
CA ARG A 200 5.23 -14.98 13.50
C ARG A 200 3.77 -15.11 13.90
N TYR A 201 2.88 -14.46 13.17
CA TYR A 201 1.44 -14.59 13.38
C TYR A 201 0.90 -16.00 13.06
N SER A 202 1.58 -16.76 12.21
CA SER A 202 1.21 -18.17 11.98
C SER A 202 1.66 -19.09 13.12
N GLU A 203 2.74 -18.72 13.84
CA GLU A 203 3.35 -19.52 14.91
C GLU A 203 2.77 -19.21 16.30
N GLU A 204 2.43 -17.95 16.59
CA GLU A 204 1.83 -17.52 17.87
C GLU A 204 0.40 -18.06 18.10
N PHE A 205 -0.20 -18.70 17.09
CA PHE A 205 -1.48 -19.40 17.19
C PHE A 205 -1.36 -20.85 16.71
N PRO A 206 -0.73 -21.75 17.48
CA PRO A 206 -0.55 -23.14 17.09
C PRO A 206 -1.89 -23.81 16.79
N GLN A 207 -1.93 -24.57 15.69
CA GLN A 207 -2.99 -25.52 15.40
C GLN A 207 -2.93 -26.61 16.50
N GLU A 208 -3.87 -26.60 17.45
CA GLU A 208 -4.00 -27.73 18.38
C GLU A 208 -4.36 -28.99 17.56
N THR A 209 -3.45 -29.97 17.62
CA THR A 209 -3.53 -31.30 17.02
C THR A 209 -4.77 -32.08 17.40
#